data_AF-A0A4Z2FKK3-F1
#
_entry.id   AF-A0A4Z2FKK3-F1
#
_cell.length_a   1.000
_cell.length_b   1.000
_cell.length_c   1.000
_cell.angle_alpha   90.00
_cell.angle_beta   90.00
_cell.angle_gamma   90.00
#
_symmetry.space_group_name_H-M   'P 1'
#
loop_
_entity.id
_entity.type
_entity.pdbx_description
1 polymer ?
#
loop_
_entity_poly.entity_id
_entity_poly.type
_entity_poly.pdbx_seq_one_letter_code
_entity_poly.pdbx_strand_id
1 'polypeptide(L)'
;MLVRSARLLPQLLPRLLPRLLPLLRRHPPGAPPARLASRRRPGRTGPSSMEALNETPEVPATEHAASEEASPAAAQRPGETVVKEGKAAILFPSANEVFYNPVQEFNRDLTCAVITEFARELLAQRGVKLVRGLRVLEGLSASGLRSVRFALEVPGLQSVTANDFSTKAAALIARNVEYNGVGHLVSASCRDASMLMYEMRGKKQRYDVIDLDPYGSPAAFLDAAVQAVGEGGEPAEGTNAFALSNTTRQKELSDA
;
A
#
# COMPACT_ATOMS: atom_id res chain seq x y z
N MET A 1 -9.57 15.60 -0.03
CA MET A 1 -10.84 16.17 0.48
C MET A 1 -11.19 15.43 1.77
N LEU A 2 -11.38 16.14 2.89
CA LEU A 2 -11.59 15.58 4.22
C LEU A 2 -13.08 15.23 4.38
N VAL A 3 -13.47 13.95 4.48
CA VAL A 3 -14.89 13.58 4.61
C VAL A 3 -15.18 13.08 6.02
N ARG A 4 -16.01 13.86 6.71
CA ARG A 4 -16.36 13.81 8.14
C ARG A 4 -15.27 14.22 9.15
N SER A 5 -15.73 15.00 10.13
CA SER A 5 -14.98 15.88 11.01
C SER A 5 -13.87 15.19 11.80
N ALA A 6 -12.63 15.31 11.34
CA ALA A 6 -11.48 15.25 12.23
C ALA A 6 -11.45 16.56 13.04
N ARG A 7 -12.16 16.62 14.17
CA ARG A 7 -11.94 17.69 15.19
C ARG A 7 -10.45 17.78 15.60
N LEU A 8 -9.69 16.71 15.32
CA LEU A 8 -8.28 16.54 15.62
C LEU A 8 -7.36 17.12 14.55
N LEU A 9 -7.74 17.26 13.27
CA LEU A 9 -6.77 17.68 12.24
C LEU A 9 -6.16 19.08 12.49
N PRO A 10 -6.93 20.10 12.91
CA PRO A 10 -6.34 21.38 13.32
C PRO A 10 -5.41 21.25 14.54
N GLN A 11 -5.65 20.27 15.41
CA GLN A 11 -4.82 19.98 16.59
C GLN A 11 -3.56 19.18 16.23
N LEU A 12 -3.63 18.37 15.18
CA LEU A 12 -2.51 17.61 14.62
C LEU A 12 -1.56 18.51 13.83
N LEU A 13 -2.04 19.56 13.17
CA LEU A 13 -1.23 20.38 12.28
C LEU A 13 0.04 20.96 12.93
N PRO A 14 0.01 21.52 14.16
CA PRO A 14 1.22 21.98 14.86
C PRO A 14 2.20 20.84 15.18
N ARG A 15 1.72 19.62 15.39
CA ARG A 15 2.55 18.43 15.67
C ARG A 15 3.09 17.77 14.40
N LEU A 16 2.35 17.89 13.30
CA LEU A 16 2.77 17.42 11.99
C LEU A 16 3.87 18.29 11.40
N LEU A 17 3.79 19.62 11.56
CA LEU A 17 4.69 20.57 10.88
C LEU A 17 6.19 20.28 11.10
N PRO A 18 6.70 20.01 12.32
CA PRO A 18 8.10 19.64 12.53
C PRO A 18 8.53 18.34 11.84
N ARG A 19 7.58 17.43 11.58
CA ARG A 19 7.81 16.14 10.91
C ARG A 19 7.67 16.22 9.39
N LEU A 20 6.83 17.14 8.90
CA LEU A 20 6.66 17.41 7.48
C LEU A 20 7.82 18.24 6.91
N LEU A 21 8.47 19.08 7.73
CA LEU A 21 9.56 19.93 7.26
C LEU A 21 10.75 19.14 6.69
N PRO A 22 11.24 18.04 7.30
CA PRO A 22 12.24 17.18 6.68
C PRO A 22 11.77 16.52 5.37
N LEU A 23 10.49 16.17 5.25
CA LEU A 23 9.91 15.55 4.05
C LEU A 23 9.83 16.54 2.88
N LEU A 24 9.40 17.78 3.17
CA LEU A 24 9.39 18.88 2.20
C LEU A 24 10.80 19.22 1.69
N ARG A 25 11.83 19.01 2.50
CA ARG A 25 13.24 19.18 2.08
C ARG A 25 13.74 18.07 1.16
N ARG A 26 13.19 16.84 1.28
CA ARG A 26 13.52 15.71 0.39
C ARG A 26 12.85 15.86 -0.98
N HIS A 27 11.66 16.45 -1.00
CA HIS A 27 10.83 16.62 -2.20
C HIS A 27 10.46 18.09 -2.40
N PRO A 28 11.39 18.94 -2.85
CA PRO A 28 11.10 20.35 -3.09
C PRO A 28 10.08 20.49 -4.24
N PRO A 29 9.10 21.41 -4.12
CA PRO A 29 8.14 21.65 -5.19
C PRO A 29 8.87 22.05 -6.47
N GLY A 30 8.64 21.31 -7.56
CA GLY A 30 9.21 21.58 -8.88
C GLY A 30 10.43 20.74 -9.28
N ALA A 31 10.85 19.74 -8.49
CA ALA A 31 11.85 18.78 -8.94
C ALA A 31 11.30 17.92 -10.12
N PRO A 32 12.02 17.81 -11.25
CA PRO A 32 11.57 16.97 -12.36
C PRO A 32 11.54 15.48 -11.93
N PRO A 33 10.59 14.68 -12.45
CA PRO A 33 10.55 13.25 -12.13
C PRO A 33 11.87 12.60 -12.53
N ALA A 34 12.43 11.80 -11.61
CA ALA A 34 13.61 11.00 -11.89
C ALA A 34 13.28 10.05 -13.05
N ARG A 35 13.87 10.30 -14.23
CA ARG A 35 13.74 9.38 -15.37
C ARG A 35 14.35 8.04 -14.94
N LEU A 36 13.53 6.99 -14.93
CA LEU A 36 14.06 5.63 -14.94
C LEU A 36 14.92 5.53 -16.20
N ALA A 37 16.24 5.45 -16.03
CA ALA A 37 17.16 5.35 -17.15
C ALA A 37 16.82 4.06 -17.92
N SER A 38 16.07 4.21 -19.01
CA SER A 38 15.86 3.14 -19.97
C SER A 38 17.22 2.85 -20.59
N ARG A 39 17.93 1.86 -20.04
CA ARG A 39 19.12 1.30 -20.69
C ARG A 39 18.66 0.82 -22.07
N ARG A 40 19.08 1.53 -23.11
CA ARG A 40 18.95 1.09 -24.51
C ARG A 40 19.54 -0.31 -24.61
N ARG A 41 18.73 -1.27 -25.05
CA ARG A 41 19.20 -2.63 -25.36
C ARG A 41 20.25 -2.54 -26.49
N PRO A 42 21.43 -3.18 -26.37
CA PRO A 42 22.31 -3.39 -27.51
C PRO A 42 21.60 -4.26 -28.55
N GLY A 43 21.74 -3.89 -29.81
CA GLY A 43 21.15 -4.58 -30.96
C GLY A 43 21.58 -6.05 -31.03
N ARG A 44 20.64 -6.91 -31.43
CA ARG A 44 20.82 -8.34 -31.60
C ARG A 44 21.20 -8.60 -33.06
N THR A 45 22.42 -9.07 -33.32
CA THR A 45 22.85 -9.63 -34.61
C THR A 45 23.28 -11.08 -34.38
N GLY A 46 22.84 -12.00 -35.25
CA GLY A 46 23.31 -13.39 -35.26
C GLY A 46 22.22 -14.42 -35.65
N PRO A 47 22.45 -15.33 -36.63
CA PRO A 47 21.39 -16.06 -37.32
C PRO A 47 21.17 -17.52 -36.84
N SER A 48 20.01 -18.05 -37.28
CA SER A 48 19.59 -19.43 -37.55
C SER A 48 20.46 -20.62 -37.11
N SER A 49 19.85 -21.57 -36.40
CA SER A 49 19.78 -22.99 -36.83
C SER A 49 18.80 -23.78 -35.94
N MET A 50 17.97 -24.59 -36.60
CA MET A 50 17.19 -25.66 -36.00
C MET A 50 18.11 -26.82 -35.66
N GLU A 51 17.86 -27.51 -34.55
CA GLU A 51 17.93 -28.97 -34.48
C GLU A 51 17.22 -29.46 -33.22
N ALA A 52 16.36 -30.46 -33.41
CA ALA A 52 15.58 -31.14 -32.39
C ALA A 52 16.20 -32.52 -32.17
N LEU A 53 16.45 -32.91 -30.93
CA LEU A 53 16.49 -34.32 -30.55
C LEU A 53 15.97 -34.53 -29.13
N ASN A 54 15.08 -35.50 -29.07
CA ASN A 54 14.37 -36.10 -27.94
C ASN A 54 15.32 -37.04 -27.18
N GLU A 55 15.18 -37.16 -25.85
CA GLU A 55 15.31 -38.42 -25.09
C GLU A 55 15.24 -38.16 -23.56
N THR A 56 14.27 -38.80 -22.91
CA THR A 56 14.24 -39.21 -21.49
C THR A 56 14.86 -40.62 -21.40
N PRO A 57 15.46 -41.07 -20.26
CA PRO A 57 14.68 -41.37 -19.05
C PRO A 57 15.38 -41.31 -17.67
N GLU A 58 14.51 -41.43 -16.67
CA GLU A 58 14.67 -42.11 -15.37
C GLU A 58 15.22 -41.42 -14.12
N VAL A 59 14.52 -41.75 -13.03
CA VAL A 59 14.55 -41.28 -11.65
C VAL A 59 15.26 -42.35 -10.79
N PRO A 60 15.83 -41.97 -9.64
CA PRO A 60 15.52 -42.79 -8.46
C PRO A 60 15.11 -41.96 -7.24
N ALA A 61 14.20 -42.58 -6.49
CA ALA A 61 13.66 -42.13 -5.20
C ALA A 61 14.61 -42.46 -4.05
N THR A 62 14.51 -41.68 -2.97
CA THR A 62 14.73 -41.90 -1.51
C THR A 62 15.22 -40.57 -0.92
N GLU A 63 14.95 -40.11 0.30
CA GLU A 63 14.06 -40.47 1.42
C GLU A 63 14.05 -39.24 2.36
N HIS A 64 13.07 -39.19 3.26
CA HIS A 64 12.75 -38.12 4.20
C HIS A 64 13.92 -37.50 5.01
N ALA A 65 13.94 -36.17 5.07
CA ALA A 65 14.31 -35.43 6.28
C ALA A 65 13.41 -34.20 6.41
N ALA A 66 12.61 -34.15 7.47
CA ALA A 66 11.81 -32.99 7.82
C ALA A 66 12.73 -31.87 8.31
N SER A 67 12.93 -30.87 7.46
CA SER A 67 13.30 -29.52 7.89
C SER A 67 12.06 -28.66 7.79
N GLU A 68 11.68 -28.00 8.89
CA GLU A 68 10.76 -26.86 8.87
C GLU A 68 11.43 -25.75 8.02
N GLU A 69 11.24 -25.83 6.71
CA GLU A 69 11.63 -24.79 5.78
C GLU A 69 10.68 -23.61 5.98
N ALA A 70 11.19 -22.53 6.55
CA ALA A 70 10.61 -21.22 6.38
C ALA A 70 10.40 -21.00 4.88
N SER A 71 9.14 -20.83 4.46
CA SER A 71 8.77 -20.53 3.07
C SER A 71 9.72 -19.48 2.52
N PRO A 72 10.33 -19.68 1.32
CA PRO A 72 11.29 -18.74 0.78
C PRO A 72 10.61 -17.39 0.61
N ALA A 73 11.01 -16.40 1.41
CA ALA A 73 10.53 -15.03 1.31
C ALA A 73 10.49 -14.62 -0.17
N ALA A 74 9.31 -14.28 -0.68
CA ALA A 74 8.96 -14.16 -2.09
C ALA A 74 10.09 -13.58 -2.98
N ALA A 75 11.01 -14.40 -3.47
CA ALA A 75 12.18 -13.91 -4.17
C ALA A 75 11.79 -13.16 -5.46
N GLN A 76 12.62 -12.19 -5.86
CA GLN A 76 12.47 -11.48 -7.12
C GLN A 76 12.55 -12.47 -8.28
N ARG A 77 11.55 -12.44 -9.17
CA ARG A 77 11.53 -13.30 -10.36
C ARG A 77 12.27 -12.64 -11.53
N PRO A 78 12.81 -13.42 -12.49
CA PRO A 78 13.37 -12.87 -13.71
C PRO A 78 12.39 -11.93 -14.42
N GLY A 79 12.83 -10.72 -14.76
CA GLY A 79 11.98 -9.71 -15.39
C GLY A 79 11.11 -8.90 -14.43
N GLU A 80 11.26 -9.04 -13.11
CA GLU A 80 10.74 -8.08 -12.13
C GLU A 80 11.78 -6.99 -11.86
N THR A 81 11.33 -5.76 -11.63
CA THR A 81 12.15 -4.67 -11.11
C THR A 81 11.82 -4.46 -9.63
N VAL A 82 12.82 -4.20 -8.79
CA VAL A 82 12.61 -3.83 -7.39
C VAL A 82 12.62 -2.31 -7.27
N VAL A 83 11.53 -1.75 -6.77
CA VAL A 83 11.42 -0.33 -6.44
C VAL A 83 11.49 -0.17 -4.94
N LYS A 84 12.39 0.68 -4.44
CA LYS A 84 12.54 0.97 -3.01
C LYS A 84 12.01 2.36 -2.72
N GLU A 85 11.18 2.48 -1.68
CA GLU A 85 10.67 3.76 -1.19
C GLU A 85 10.44 3.70 0.32
N GLY A 86 10.98 4.66 1.06
CA GLY A 86 10.95 4.61 2.52
C GLY A 86 11.63 3.33 3.03
N LYS A 87 10.92 2.57 3.86
CA LYS A 87 11.38 1.24 4.31
C LYS A 87 10.93 0.09 3.42
N ALA A 88 10.01 0.35 2.48
CA ALA A 88 9.43 -0.68 1.63
C ALA A 88 10.30 -0.96 0.40
N ALA A 89 10.26 -2.22 -0.05
CA ALA A 89 10.75 -2.62 -1.36
C ALA A 89 9.65 -3.41 -2.07
N ILE A 90 9.20 -2.97 -3.25
CA ILE A 90 8.15 -3.67 -4.00
C ILE A 90 8.71 -4.30 -5.28
N LEU A 91 8.23 -5.49 -5.57
CA LEU A 91 8.37 -6.16 -6.85
C LEU A 91 7.42 -5.50 -7.85
N PHE A 92 7.94 -5.17 -9.02
CA PHE A 92 7.18 -4.55 -10.09
C PHE A 92 7.40 -5.33 -11.40
N PRO A 93 6.33 -5.89 -12.00
CA PRO A 93 6.47 -6.63 -13.26
C PRO A 93 6.85 -5.67 -14.39
N SER A 94 7.76 -6.09 -15.27
CA SER A 94 8.21 -5.26 -16.41
C SER A 94 7.11 -4.87 -17.40
N ALA A 95 5.93 -5.49 -17.33
CA ALA A 95 4.86 -5.35 -18.31
C ALA A 95 3.92 -4.14 -18.10
N ASN A 96 4.28 -3.14 -17.28
CA ASN A 96 3.45 -1.95 -16.97
C ASN A 96 2.00 -2.28 -16.55
N GLU A 97 1.74 -3.50 -16.07
CA GLU A 97 0.37 -3.96 -15.78
C GLU A 97 -0.20 -3.37 -14.50
N VAL A 98 0.65 -2.86 -13.62
CA VAL A 98 0.28 -2.26 -12.33
C VAL A 98 0.99 -0.92 -12.21
N PHE A 99 0.39 0.06 -11.52
CA PHE A 99 0.90 1.43 -11.51
C PHE A 99 1.88 1.72 -10.36
N TYR A 100 2.95 2.43 -10.67
CA TYR A 100 3.83 3.11 -9.71
C TYR A 100 4.14 4.52 -10.23
N ASN A 101 4.04 5.53 -9.36
CA ASN A 101 4.42 6.90 -9.70
C ASN A 101 5.40 7.45 -8.65
N PRO A 102 6.67 7.73 -9.01
CA PRO A 102 7.65 8.28 -8.08
C PRO A 102 7.31 9.68 -7.60
N VAL A 103 6.57 10.48 -8.40
CA VAL A 103 6.12 11.84 -7.99
C VAL A 103 5.22 11.80 -6.75
N GLN A 104 4.60 10.65 -6.47
CA GLN A 104 3.72 10.45 -5.32
C GLN A 104 4.46 10.09 -4.02
N GLU A 105 5.80 10.01 -4.00
CA GLU A 105 6.56 9.65 -2.80
C GLU A 105 6.26 10.59 -1.63
N PHE A 106 6.28 11.92 -1.88
CA PHE A 106 5.92 12.91 -0.86
C PHE A 106 4.50 12.71 -0.32
N ASN A 107 3.56 12.37 -1.21
CA ASN A 107 2.17 12.13 -0.83
C ASN A 107 2.06 10.92 0.11
N ARG A 108 2.82 9.86 -0.16
CA ARG A 108 2.90 8.66 0.69
C ARG A 108 3.59 8.94 2.02
N ASP A 109 4.65 9.74 2.02
CA ASP A 109 5.33 10.20 3.25
C ASP A 109 4.37 11.00 4.14
N LEU A 110 3.64 11.95 3.55
CA LEU A 110 2.64 12.76 4.24
C LEU A 110 1.54 11.89 4.85
N THR A 111 1.01 10.92 4.11
CA THR A 111 0.02 9.98 4.64
C THR A 111 0.58 9.20 5.84
N CYS A 112 1.80 8.65 5.76
CA CYS A 112 2.42 7.93 6.90
C CYS A 112 2.56 8.83 8.14
N ALA A 113 2.95 10.10 7.95
CA ALA A 113 3.05 11.07 9.04
C ALA A 113 1.69 11.37 9.69
N VAL A 114 0.64 11.57 8.88
CA VAL A 114 -0.72 11.81 9.38
C VAL A 114 -1.23 10.62 10.19
N ILE A 115 -1.10 9.39 9.67
CA ILE A 115 -1.55 8.20 10.39
C ILE A 115 -0.75 8.00 11.68
N THR A 116 0.55 8.27 11.65
CA THR A 116 1.41 8.16 12.85
C THR A 116 0.99 9.12 13.96
N GLU A 117 0.73 10.38 13.64
CA GLU A 117 0.29 11.35 14.65
C GLU A 117 -1.14 11.08 15.12
N PHE A 118 -2.00 10.59 14.23
CA PHE A 118 -3.33 10.12 14.60
C PHE A 118 -3.28 8.94 15.58
N ALA A 119 -2.42 7.94 15.34
CA ALA A 119 -2.20 6.82 16.24
C ALA A 119 -1.73 7.29 17.63
N ARG A 120 -0.81 8.26 17.68
CA ARG A 120 -0.29 8.84 18.92
C ARG A 120 -1.33 9.62 19.70
N GLU A 121 -2.19 10.36 19.04
CA GLU A 121 -3.23 11.12 19.71
C GLU A 121 -4.28 10.19 20.34
N LEU A 122 -4.66 9.13 19.64
CA LEU A 122 -5.52 8.09 20.21
C LEU A 122 -4.88 7.37 21.40
N LEU A 123 -3.57 7.16 21.35
CA LEU A 123 -2.80 6.63 22.48
C LEU A 123 -2.81 7.59 23.68
N ALA A 124 -2.65 8.89 23.43
CA ALA A 124 -2.58 9.92 24.46
C ALA A 124 -3.93 10.15 25.15
N GLN A 125 -5.03 10.16 24.40
CA GLN A 125 -6.38 10.36 24.94
C GLN A 125 -6.83 9.21 25.85
N ARG A 126 -6.27 7.99 25.67
CA ARG A 126 -6.69 6.78 26.41
C ARG A 126 -5.90 6.49 27.69
N GLY A 127 -5.01 7.38 28.14
CA GLY A 127 -4.40 7.28 29.47
C GLY A 127 -3.54 6.02 29.73
N VAL A 128 -2.90 5.47 28.69
CA VAL A 128 -1.98 4.30 28.64
C VAL A 128 -2.58 3.02 28.03
N LYS A 129 -1.79 2.49 27.07
CA LYS A 129 -1.91 1.27 26.25
C LYS A 129 -3.06 1.24 25.24
N LEU A 130 -2.64 1.13 23.99
CA LEU A 130 -3.43 0.70 22.84
C LEU A 130 -4.11 -0.63 23.16
N VAL A 131 -5.31 -0.61 23.77
CA VAL A 131 -6.05 -1.87 23.99
C VAL A 131 -6.45 -2.49 22.64
N ARG A 132 -6.55 -1.68 21.59
CA ARG A 132 -6.69 -2.12 20.19
C ARG A 132 -5.91 -1.19 19.25
N GLY A 133 -5.07 -1.75 18.37
CA GLY A 133 -4.35 -1.00 17.35
C GLY A 133 -5.27 -0.48 16.24
N LEU A 134 -4.72 0.37 15.35
CA LEU A 134 -5.49 0.96 14.26
C LEU A 134 -5.77 -0.04 13.14
N ARG A 135 -7.00 -0.05 12.65
CA ARG A 135 -7.41 -0.79 11.46
C ARG A 135 -7.46 0.16 10.27
N VAL A 136 -6.59 -0.07 9.30
CA VAL A 136 -6.44 0.78 8.12
C VAL A 136 -6.97 0.06 6.88
N LEU A 137 -7.68 0.77 6.00
CA LEU A 137 -8.01 0.34 4.65
C LEU A 137 -7.26 1.21 3.65
N GLU A 138 -6.52 0.60 2.72
CA GLU A 138 -6.14 1.24 1.46
C GLU A 138 -7.10 0.73 0.37
N GLY A 139 -7.99 1.60 -0.11
CA GLY A 139 -9.08 1.19 -1.00
C GLY A 139 -8.66 0.83 -2.43
N LEU A 140 -7.60 1.47 -2.94
CA LEU A 140 -7.13 1.38 -4.33
C LEU A 140 -5.59 1.22 -4.41
N SER A 141 -5.13 0.04 -3.99
CA SER A 141 -3.77 -0.21 -3.54
C SER A 141 -2.75 -0.48 -4.67
N ALA A 142 -3.20 -0.90 -5.85
CA ALA A 142 -2.38 -1.27 -7.00
C ALA A 142 -1.22 -2.23 -6.65
N SER A 143 -0.03 -1.72 -6.35
CA SER A 143 1.13 -2.55 -5.97
C SER A 143 1.18 -2.92 -4.50
N GLY A 144 0.41 -2.26 -3.63
CA GLY A 144 0.52 -2.44 -2.18
C GLY A 144 1.52 -1.50 -1.50
N LEU A 145 2.17 -0.59 -2.24
CA LEU A 145 3.27 0.21 -1.71
C LEU A 145 2.89 1.00 -0.45
N ARG A 146 1.75 1.70 -0.43
CA ARG A 146 1.34 2.45 0.76
C ARG A 146 1.07 1.50 1.92
N SER A 147 0.33 0.42 1.70
CA SER A 147 0.05 -0.57 2.74
C SER A 147 1.30 -1.20 3.34
N VAL A 148 2.30 -1.54 2.53
CA VAL A 148 3.60 -2.05 3.00
C VAL A 148 4.33 -0.97 3.82
N ARG A 149 4.36 0.28 3.32
CA ARG A 149 4.95 1.39 4.08
C ARG A 149 4.23 1.63 5.40
N PHE A 150 2.90 1.57 5.45
CA PHE A 150 2.13 1.69 6.68
C PHE A 150 2.58 0.66 7.71
N ALA A 151 2.69 -0.61 7.31
CA ALA A 151 3.13 -1.68 8.21
C ALA A 151 4.58 -1.49 8.73
N LEU A 152 5.48 -0.92 7.92
CA LEU A 152 6.89 -0.75 8.30
C LEU A 152 7.19 0.57 9.05
N GLU A 153 6.35 1.57 8.87
CA GLU A 153 6.65 2.95 9.26
C GLU A 153 5.67 3.53 10.29
N VAL A 154 4.44 3.02 10.37
CA VAL A 154 3.41 3.51 11.29
C VAL A 154 3.31 2.61 12.53
N PRO A 155 3.64 3.09 13.73
CA PRO A 155 3.50 2.31 14.95
C PRO A 155 2.03 2.18 15.38
N GLY A 156 1.70 1.05 16.04
CA GLY A 156 0.38 0.85 16.64
C GLY A 156 -0.72 0.44 15.66
N LEU A 157 -0.37 -0.08 14.48
CA LEU A 157 -1.34 -0.71 13.59
C LEU A 157 -1.78 -2.08 14.17
N GLN A 158 -3.07 -2.37 14.03
CA GLN A 158 -3.63 -3.70 14.25
C GLN A 158 -3.70 -4.48 12.93
N SER A 159 -4.14 -3.84 11.86
CA SER A 159 -4.30 -4.48 10.56
C SER A 159 -4.35 -3.45 9.44
N VAL A 160 -3.86 -3.81 8.27
CA VAL A 160 -4.00 -3.06 7.01
C VAL A 160 -4.69 -3.95 5.98
N THR A 161 -5.85 -3.55 5.48
CA THR A 161 -6.48 -4.17 4.32
C THR A 161 -6.01 -3.43 3.07
N ALA A 162 -5.22 -4.08 2.23
CA ALA A 162 -4.72 -3.57 0.96
C ALA A 162 -5.64 -4.07 -0.17
N ASN A 163 -6.56 -3.23 -0.64
CA ASN A 163 -7.59 -3.62 -1.61
C ASN A 163 -7.29 -3.11 -3.01
N ASP A 164 -7.58 -3.93 -4.02
CA ASP A 164 -7.70 -3.48 -5.41
C ASP A 164 -8.81 -4.26 -6.13
N PHE A 165 -9.37 -3.71 -7.20
CA PHE A 165 -10.38 -4.41 -8.00
C PHE A 165 -9.75 -5.44 -8.94
N SER A 166 -8.50 -5.19 -9.37
CA SER A 166 -7.79 -6.07 -10.29
C SER A 166 -7.23 -7.30 -9.59
N THR A 167 -7.57 -8.49 -10.09
CA THR A 167 -7.00 -9.76 -9.61
C THR A 167 -5.47 -9.79 -9.73
N LYS A 168 -4.92 -9.18 -10.79
CA LYS A 168 -3.47 -9.03 -10.97
C LYS A 168 -2.85 -8.13 -9.89
N ALA A 169 -3.51 -7.02 -9.56
CA ALA A 169 -3.06 -6.11 -8.51
C ALA A 169 -3.13 -6.79 -7.13
N ALA A 170 -4.24 -7.47 -6.82
CA ALA A 170 -4.37 -8.23 -5.57
C ALA A 170 -3.29 -9.31 -5.41
N ALA A 171 -2.96 -10.03 -6.48
CA ALA A 171 -1.86 -10.99 -6.48
C ALA A 171 -0.49 -10.30 -6.27
N LEU A 172 -0.28 -9.13 -6.87
CA LEU A 172 0.95 -8.36 -6.68
C LEU A 172 1.07 -7.82 -5.25
N ILE A 173 -0.02 -7.33 -4.67
CA ILE A 173 -0.08 -6.91 -3.25
C ILE A 173 0.32 -8.07 -2.36
N ALA A 174 -0.27 -9.26 -2.54
CA ALA A 174 0.06 -10.43 -1.74
C ALA A 174 1.56 -10.78 -1.81
N ARG A 175 2.14 -10.76 -3.02
CA ARG A 175 3.60 -10.98 -3.19
C ARG A 175 4.44 -9.91 -2.52
N ASN A 176 4.07 -8.64 -2.63
CA ASN A 176 4.82 -7.55 -2.00
C ASN A 176 4.72 -7.58 -0.47
N VAL A 177 3.57 -7.99 0.06
CA VAL A 177 3.38 -8.22 1.50
C VAL A 177 4.32 -9.32 2.00
N GLU A 178 4.39 -10.44 1.29
CA GLU A 178 5.29 -11.55 1.60
C GLU A 178 6.76 -11.13 1.48
N TYR A 179 7.14 -10.45 0.39
CA TYR A 179 8.51 -10.00 0.14
C TYR A 179 9.05 -9.06 1.23
N ASN A 180 8.18 -8.26 1.84
CA ASN A 180 8.56 -7.37 2.95
C ASN A 180 8.36 -7.99 4.34
N GLY A 181 7.87 -9.24 4.43
CA GLY A 181 7.62 -9.90 5.72
C GLY A 181 6.50 -9.28 6.56
N VAL A 182 5.58 -8.53 5.93
CA VAL A 182 4.51 -7.78 6.63
C VAL A 182 3.16 -8.48 6.63
N GLY A 183 3.10 -9.76 6.27
CA GLY A 183 1.85 -10.55 6.21
C GLY A 183 1.13 -10.73 7.54
N HIS A 184 1.81 -10.48 8.66
CA HIS A 184 1.20 -10.47 10.00
C HIS A 184 0.36 -9.21 10.26
N LEU A 185 0.50 -8.16 9.45
CA LEU A 185 -0.26 -6.90 9.55
C LEU A 185 -1.09 -6.61 8.31
N VAL A 186 -0.59 -6.94 7.11
CA VAL A 186 -1.20 -6.54 5.84
C VAL A 186 -1.88 -7.73 5.17
N SER A 187 -3.13 -7.57 4.76
CA SER A 187 -3.88 -8.55 3.97
C SER A 187 -4.27 -7.97 2.61
N ALA A 188 -4.03 -8.75 1.54
CA ALA A 188 -4.49 -8.40 0.20
C ALA A 188 -5.99 -8.69 0.05
N SER A 189 -6.72 -7.83 -0.66
CA SER A 189 -8.14 -7.98 -0.97
C SER A 189 -8.40 -7.67 -2.44
N CYS A 190 -9.23 -8.48 -3.10
CA CYS A 190 -9.62 -8.31 -4.49
C CYS A 190 -11.12 -7.95 -4.60
N ARG A 191 -11.48 -6.68 -4.40
CA ARG A 191 -12.88 -6.26 -4.30
C ARG A 191 -13.11 -4.86 -4.86
N ASP A 192 -14.36 -4.59 -5.22
CA ASP A 192 -14.81 -3.21 -5.38
C ASP A 192 -14.68 -2.47 -4.04
N ALA A 193 -14.01 -1.32 -4.06
CA ALA A 193 -13.69 -0.57 -2.86
C ALA A 193 -14.95 -0.04 -2.15
N SER A 194 -15.94 0.43 -2.90
CA SER A 194 -17.20 0.94 -2.34
C SER A 194 -18.00 -0.18 -1.69
N MET A 195 -18.10 -1.34 -2.34
CA MET A 195 -18.78 -2.52 -1.77
C MET A 195 -18.10 -3.02 -0.50
N LEU A 196 -16.75 -3.13 -0.51
CA LEU A 196 -15.98 -3.51 0.68
C LEU A 196 -16.25 -2.55 1.85
N MET A 197 -16.33 -1.25 1.58
CA MET A 197 -16.63 -0.24 2.59
C MET A 197 -18.08 -0.32 3.09
N TYR A 198 -19.07 -0.44 2.21
CA TYR A 198 -20.48 -0.56 2.61
C TYR A 198 -20.75 -1.80 3.47
N GLU A 199 -20.03 -2.89 3.24
CA GLU A 199 -20.14 -4.08 4.08
C GLU A 199 -19.68 -3.86 5.53
N MET A 200 -18.94 -2.80 5.81
CA MET A 200 -18.53 -2.45 7.18
C MET A 200 -19.61 -1.66 7.91
N ARG A 201 -20.65 -1.18 7.21
CA ARG A 201 -21.76 -0.45 7.80
C ARG A 201 -22.47 -1.30 8.85
N GLY A 202 -22.63 -0.74 10.05
CA GLY A 202 -23.27 -1.42 11.18
C GLY A 202 -22.44 -2.54 11.84
N LYS A 203 -21.23 -2.84 11.33
CA LYS A 203 -20.32 -3.78 11.99
C LYS A 203 -19.59 -3.08 13.14
N LYS A 204 -19.34 -3.81 14.23
CA LYS A 204 -18.51 -3.32 15.36
C LYS A 204 -17.04 -3.11 14.96
N GLN A 205 -16.61 -3.80 13.91
CA GLN A 205 -15.24 -3.91 13.44
C GLN A 205 -15.01 -3.03 12.21
N ARG A 206 -15.21 -1.73 12.33
CA ARG A 206 -14.98 -0.73 11.27
C ARG A 206 -13.51 -0.30 11.18
N TYR A 207 -13.15 0.46 10.15
CA TYR A 207 -11.79 1.00 9.97
C TYR A 207 -11.60 2.28 10.78
N ASP A 208 -10.43 2.48 11.38
CA ASP A 208 -10.06 3.75 12.01
C ASP A 208 -9.48 4.73 10.97
N VAL A 209 -8.87 4.22 9.90
CA VAL A 209 -8.34 5.03 8.80
C VAL A 209 -8.70 4.41 7.46
N ILE A 210 -9.13 5.24 6.51
CA ILE A 210 -9.34 4.82 5.11
C ILE A 210 -8.50 5.74 4.22
N ASP A 211 -7.65 5.17 3.36
CA ASP A 211 -6.88 5.89 2.34
C ASP A 211 -7.49 5.62 0.95
N LEU A 212 -7.91 6.69 0.28
CA LEU A 212 -8.49 6.69 -1.05
C LEU A 212 -7.63 7.49 -2.04
N ASP A 213 -6.91 6.79 -2.92
CA ASP A 213 -6.06 7.39 -3.94
C ASP A 213 -6.45 6.89 -5.36
N PRO A 214 -7.67 7.21 -5.84
CA PRO A 214 -8.09 6.80 -7.17
C PRO A 214 -7.43 7.63 -8.27
N TYR A 215 -7.53 7.13 -9.51
CA TYR A 215 -7.36 8.01 -10.67
C TYR A 215 -8.52 8.99 -10.74
N GLY A 216 -8.20 10.28 -10.77
CA GLY A 216 -9.19 11.34 -10.80
C GLY A 216 -9.87 11.57 -9.45
N SER A 217 -11.17 11.82 -9.48
CA SER A 217 -11.91 12.26 -8.29
C SER A 217 -12.21 11.11 -7.31
N PRO A 218 -12.08 11.32 -5.99
CA PRO A 218 -12.47 10.36 -4.98
C PRO A 218 -13.98 10.32 -4.75
N ALA A 219 -14.76 11.24 -5.35
CA ALA A 219 -16.15 11.49 -5.01
C ALA A 219 -17.02 10.21 -4.97
N ALA A 220 -16.79 9.27 -5.89
CA ALA A 220 -17.52 8.00 -5.97
C ALA A 220 -17.34 7.08 -4.75
N PHE A 221 -16.27 7.28 -3.97
CA PHE A 221 -15.92 6.44 -2.82
C PHE A 221 -16.22 7.11 -1.48
N LEU A 222 -16.50 8.42 -1.47
CA LEU A 222 -16.58 9.21 -0.24
C LEU A 222 -17.75 8.81 0.66
N ASP A 223 -18.93 8.53 0.08
CA ASP A 223 -20.09 8.11 0.86
C ASP A 223 -19.81 6.76 1.55
N ALA A 224 -19.32 5.77 0.79
CA ALA A 224 -18.97 4.46 1.35
C ALA A 224 -17.89 4.57 2.44
N ALA A 225 -16.86 5.39 2.26
CA ALA A 225 -15.81 5.62 3.25
C ALA A 225 -16.38 6.18 4.56
N VAL A 226 -17.29 7.15 4.47
CA VAL A 226 -17.98 7.74 5.63
C VAL A 226 -18.76 6.70 6.43
N GLN A 227 -19.36 5.72 5.76
CA GLN A 227 -20.13 4.66 6.43
C GLN A 227 -19.22 3.58 7.03
N ALA A 228 -18.01 3.41 6.48
CA ALA A 228 -17.07 2.35 6.82
C ALA A 228 -16.11 2.73 7.96
N VAL A 229 -15.95 4.01 8.25
CA VAL A 229 -15.15 4.49 9.37
C VAL A 229 -15.84 4.24 10.72
N GLY A 230 -15.05 3.83 11.72
CA GLY A 230 -15.53 3.54 13.05
C GLY A 230 -15.86 4.79 13.85
N GLU A 231 -16.93 4.73 14.62
CA GLU A 231 -17.11 5.63 15.75
C GLU A 231 -16.24 5.10 16.90
N GLY A 232 -15.52 5.97 17.60
CA GLY A 232 -14.80 5.60 18.83
C GLY A 232 -15.76 4.85 19.76
N GLY A 233 -15.23 3.88 20.54
CA GLY A 233 -16.03 2.86 21.22
C GLY A 233 -17.06 3.32 22.26
N GLU A 234 -17.26 4.62 22.46
CA GLU A 234 -18.25 5.18 23.39
C GLU A 234 -18.99 6.38 22.72
N PRO A 235 -20.33 6.48 22.82
CA PRO A 235 -21.14 7.53 22.18
C PRO A 235 -20.81 8.97 22.59
N ALA A 236 -19.99 9.17 23.64
CA ALA A 236 -19.68 10.47 24.23
C ALA A 236 -18.43 11.17 23.66
N GLU A 237 -17.57 10.49 22.87
CA GLU A 237 -16.22 11.01 22.56
C GLU A 237 -15.98 11.50 21.11
N GLY A 238 -16.97 11.41 20.22
CA GLY A 238 -16.83 11.91 18.85
C GLY A 238 -15.90 11.08 17.96
N THR A 239 -15.95 11.34 16.66
CA THR A 239 -15.38 10.48 15.61
C THR A 239 -13.85 10.46 15.65
N ASN A 240 -13.30 9.29 15.97
CA ASN A 240 -11.86 8.99 15.96
C ASN A 240 -11.52 8.15 14.72
N ALA A 241 -11.95 8.61 13.54
CA ALA A 241 -11.59 7.96 12.29
C ALA A 241 -11.58 8.97 11.15
N PHE A 242 -10.68 8.79 10.17
CA PHE A 242 -10.52 9.76 9.09
C PHE A 242 -10.25 9.09 7.74
N ALA A 243 -10.87 9.62 6.68
CA ALA A 243 -10.71 9.19 5.30
C ALA A 243 -9.78 10.15 4.53
N LEU A 244 -8.55 9.72 4.31
CA LEU A 244 -7.58 10.42 3.47
C LEU A 244 -7.97 10.28 2.01
N SER A 245 -7.89 11.39 1.27
CA SER A 245 -8.01 11.35 -0.17
C SER A 245 -6.93 12.17 -0.84
N ASN A 246 -6.23 11.52 -1.76
CA ASN A 246 -5.18 12.09 -2.59
C ASN A 246 -5.63 12.03 -4.06
N THR A 247 -5.52 13.15 -4.78
CA THR A 247 -6.05 13.31 -6.15
C THR A 247 -4.95 13.62 -7.17
N THR A 248 -3.75 13.10 -6.96
CA THR A 248 -2.60 13.42 -7.83
C THR A 248 -2.15 12.25 -8.70
N ARG A 249 -2.94 11.15 -8.72
CA ARG A 249 -2.82 10.08 -9.71
C ARG A 249 -3.30 10.59 -11.08
N GLN A 250 -2.41 11.22 -11.84
CA GLN A 250 -2.62 11.42 -13.27
C GLN A 250 -2.18 10.14 -13.99
N LYS A 251 -3.08 9.54 -14.78
CA LYS A 251 -2.66 8.61 -15.82
C LYS A 251 -1.92 9.50 -16.81
N GLU A 252 -0.60 9.36 -16.96
CA GLU A 252 0.04 9.87 -18.17
C GLU A 252 -0.74 9.21 -19.31
N LEU A 253 -1.45 10.03 -20.10
CA LEU A 253 -1.93 9.61 -21.40
C LEU A 253 -0.67 9.11 -22.10
N SER A 254 -0.49 7.80 -22.16
CA SER A 254 0.46 7.22 -23.10
C SER A 254 -0.02 7.72 -24.45
N ASP A 255 0.73 8.66 -25.05
CA ASP A 255 0.45 9.22 -26.36
C ASP A 255 0.08 8.06 -27.31
N ALA A 256 -1.17 8.10 -27.77
CA ALA A 256 -1.69 7.24 -28.83
C ALA A 256 -1.36 7.86 -30.18
#